data_AF-G6EF15-F1
#
_entry.id   AF-G6EF15-F1
#
_cell.length_a   1.000
_cell.length_b   1.000
_cell.length_c   1.000
_cell.angle_alpha   90.00
_cell.angle_beta   90.00
_cell.angle_gamma   90.00
#
_symmetry.space_group_name_H-M   'P 1'
#
loop_
_entity.id
_entity.type
_entity.pdbx_description
1 polymer ?
#
loop_
_entity_poly.entity_id
_entity_poly.type
_entity_poly.pdbx_seq_one_letter_code
_entity_poly.pdbx_strand_id
1 'polypeptide(L)'
;MFRAVLNLFGKWELTDEQAATLLDMPVRSYRRWKAEGAGRVSRDGAARLSNLMGIHKALRIIFSEAQRGYAWIKAGNAAFAGASALDVMLGGELTDIMRVRRYLDAERGAW
;
A
#
# COMPACT_ATOMS: atom_id res chain seq x y z
N MET A 1 7.44 9.24 7.54
CA MET A 1 6.79 8.02 7.02
C MET A 1 5.65 8.34 6.05
N PHE A 2 4.67 9.19 6.43
CA PHE A 2 3.54 9.58 5.56
C PHE A 2 3.95 10.13 4.19
N ARG A 3 4.91 11.06 4.11
CA ARG A 3 5.40 11.61 2.82
C ARG A 3 5.93 10.53 1.86
N ALA A 4 6.57 9.48 2.38
CA ALA A 4 7.05 8.38 1.56
C ALA A 4 5.89 7.56 0.99
N VAL A 5 4.84 7.33 1.79
CA VAL A 5 3.62 6.66 1.34
C VAL A 5 2.84 7.51 0.33
N LEU A 6 2.80 8.83 0.48
CA LEU A 6 2.22 9.71 -0.56
C LEU A 6 2.94 9.56 -1.90
N ASN A 7 4.28 9.54 -1.89
CA ASN A 7 5.06 9.30 -3.11
C ASN A 7 4.79 7.90 -3.68
N LEU A 8 4.62 6.90 -2.84
CA LEU A 8 4.28 5.54 -3.25
C LEU A 8 2.89 5.49 -3.91
N PHE A 9 1.89 6.13 -3.31
CA PHE A 9 0.54 6.22 -3.85
C PHE A 9 0.51 6.92 -5.21
N GLY A 10 1.35 7.94 -5.41
CA GLY A 10 1.54 8.56 -6.72
C GLY A 10 2.07 7.58 -7.77
N LYS A 11 3.02 6.70 -7.40
CA LYS A 11 3.56 5.68 -8.31
C LYS A 11 2.59 4.52 -8.58
N TRP A 12 1.68 4.26 -7.64
CA TRP A 12 0.58 3.32 -7.81
C TRP A 12 -0.64 3.97 -8.49
N GLU A 13 -0.59 5.28 -8.78
CA GLU A 13 -1.67 6.04 -9.41
C GLU A 13 -3.00 5.91 -8.65
N LEU A 14 -2.94 5.94 -7.32
CA LEU A 14 -4.14 5.83 -6.49
C LEU A 14 -4.96 7.13 -6.50
N THR A 15 -6.28 6.99 -6.45
CA THR A 15 -7.16 8.13 -6.14
C THR A 15 -7.05 8.53 -4.67
N ASP A 16 -7.51 9.73 -4.34
CA ASP A 16 -7.52 10.19 -2.95
C ASP A 16 -8.45 9.32 -2.08
N GLU A 17 -9.53 8.78 -2.65
CA GLU A 17 -10.46 7.88 -1.98
C GLU A 17 -9.80 6.54 -1.66
N GLN A 18 -9.08 5.95 -2.62
CA GLN A 18 -8.32 4.72 -2.41
C GLN A 18 -7.24 4.91 -1.35
N ALA A 19 -6.47 6.00 -1.45
CA ALA A 19 -5.45 6.33 -0.47
C ALA A 19 -6.03 6.54 0.94
N ALA A 20 -7.19 7.19 1.05
CA ALA A 20 -7.90 7.38 2.30
C ALA A 20 -8.37 6.04 2.91
N THR A 21 -8.90 5.12 2.09
CA THR A 21 -9.26 3.75 2.51
C THR A 21 -8.05 3.00 3.06
N LEU A 22 -6.91 3.02 2.36
CA LEU A 22 -5.70 2.32 2.82
C LEU A 22 -5.16 2.85 4.15
N LEU A 23 -5.42 4.12 4.45
CA LEU A 23 -4.98 4.78 5.67
C LEU A 23 -6.06 4.86 6.77
N ASP A 24 -7.23 4.27 6.52
CA ASP A 24 -8.38 4.27 7.42
C ASP A 24 -8.69 5.66 7.98
N MET A 25 -8.91 6.60 7.07
CA MET A 25 -9.30 7.96 7.43
C MET A 25 -10.27 8.57 6.43
N PRO A 26 -11.05 9.58 6.85
CA PRO A 26 -11.91 10.31 5.93
C PRO A 26 -11.11 10.95 4.80
N VAL A 27 -11.63 10.90 3.56
CA VAL A 27 -10.97 11.50 2.38
C VAL A 27 -10.64 12.98 2.58
N ARG A 28 -11.48 13.73 3.31
CA ARG A 28 -11.22 15.13 3.68
C ARG A 28 -9.96 15.25 4.53
N SER A 29 -9.78 14.37 5.52
CA SER A 29 -8.59 14.37 6.37
C SER A 29 -7.34 13.99 5.58
N TYR A 30 -7.44 13.01 4.67
CA TYR A 30 -6.35 12.64 3.77
C TYR A 30 -5.93 13.81 2.88
N ARG A 31 -6.88 14.48 2.22
CA ARG A 31 -6.62 15.66 1.37
C ARG A 31 -5.95 16.79 2.14
N ARG A 32 -6.42 17.08 3.37
CA ARG A 32 -5.78 18.05 4.26
C ARG A 32 -4.34 17.63 4.56
N TRP A 33 -4.11 16.37 4.97
CA TRP A 33 -2.76 15.88 5.25
C TRP A 33 -1.84 15.91 4.03
N LYS A 34 -2.37 15.65 2.83
CA LYS A 34 -1.64 15.73 1.56
C LYS A 34 -1.19 17.16 1.25
N ALA A 35 -2.02 18.17 1.55
CA ALA A 35 -1.74 19.58 1.29
C ALA A 35 -0.85 20.23 2.37
N GLU A 36 -1.14 19.97 3.64
CA GLU A 36 -0.56 20.70 4.78
C GLU A 36 0.48 19.89 5.56
N GLY A 37 0.59 18.59 5.27
CA GLY A 37 1.40 17.64 6.04
C GLY A 37 0.58 16.86 7.06
N ALA A 38 1.13 15.70 7.47
CA ALA A 38 0.48 14.85 8.46
C ALA A 38 0.53 15.47 9.86
N GLY A 39 -0.59 15.39 10.58
CA GLY A 39 -0.66 15.68 12.01
C GLY A 39 -0.18 14.50 12.87
N ARG A 40 -0.76 14.36 14.07
CA ARG A 40 -0.48 13.20 14.94
C ARG A 40 -0.95 11.91 14.28
N VAL A 41 -0.03 10.97 14.11
CA VAL A 41 -0.30 9.63 13.57
C VAL A 41 -0.70 8.70 14.71
N SER A 42 -1.84 8.01 14.57
CA SER A 42 -2.30 7.00 15.53
C SER A 42 -1.43 5.73 15.45
N ARG A 43 -1.55 4.84 16.44
CA ARG A 43 -0.86 3.54 16.40
C ARG A 43 -1.26 2.72 15.17
N ASP A 44 -2.55 2.73 14.85
CA ASP A 44 -3.08 2.07 13.66
C ASP A 44 -2.53 2.69 12.37
N GLY A 45 -2.59 4.03 12.25
CA GLY A 45 -2.03 4.74 11.10
C GLY A 45 -0.54 4.46 10.92
N ALA A 46 0.24 4.38 12.00
CA ALA A 46 1.65 4.00 11.93
C ALA A 46 1.84 2.54 11.44
N ALA A 47 0.98 1.61 11.87
CA ALA A 47 1.01 0.22 11.42
C ALA A 47 0.66 0.11 9.92
N ARG A 48 -0.35 0.85 9.44
CA ARG A 48 -0.73 0.90 8.02
C ARG A 48 0.40 1.46 7.17
N LEU A 49 0.98 2.60 7.55
CA LEU A 49 2.13 3.21 6.88
C LEU A 49 3.33 2.26 6.81
N SER A 50 3.60 1.56 7.91
CA SER A 50 4.69 0.57 7.98
C SER A 50 4.47 -0.61 7.03
N ASN A 51 3.26 -1.18 7.00
CA ASN A 51 2.95 -2.30 6.11
C ASN A 51 2.99 -1.89 4.62
N LEU A 52 2.47 -0.71 4.27
CA LEU A 52 2.54 -0.18 2.90
C LEU A 52 3.98 0.03 2.42
N MET A 53 4.82 0.65 3.26
CA MET A 53 6.25 0.77 2.96
C MET A 53 6.93 -0.59 2.89
N GLY A 54 6.45 -1.53 3.70
CA GLY A 54 6.88 -2.90 3.65
C GLY A 54 6.59 -3.58 2.31
N ILE A 55 5.37 -3.44 1.79
CA ILE A 55 4.98 -3.96 0.47
C ILE A 55 5.89 -3.37 -0.61
N HIS A 56 6.11 -2.06 -0.57
CA HIS A 56 7.03 -1.40 -1.50
C HIS A 56 8.44 -1.99 -1.44
N LYS A 57 8.99 -2.20 -0.25
CA LYS A 57 10.32 -2.80 -0.08
C LYS A 57 10.38 -4.21 -0.64
N ALA A 58 9.38 -5.05 -0.38
CA ALA A 58 9.35 -6.42 -0.87
C ALA A 58 9.30 -6.46 -2.41
N LEU A 59 8.47 -5.62 -3.03
CA LEU A 59 8.41 -5.50 -4.48
C LEU A 59 9.71 -5.01 -5.11
N ARG A 60 10.45 -4.11 -4.44
CA ARG A 60 11.77 -3.66 -4.89
C ARG A 60 12.86 -4.74 -4.80
N ILE A 61 12.62 -5.80 -4.02
CA ILE A 61 13.50 -6.97 -3.96
C ILE A 61 13.11 -7.97 -5.06
N ILE A 62 11.81 -8.25 -5.20
CA ILE A 62 11.29 -9.22 -6.17
C ILE A 62 11.50 -8.74 -7.62
N PHE A 63 11.31 -7.45 -7.88
CA PHE A 63 11.43 -6.87 -9.21
C PHE A 63 12.68 -6.00 -9.32
N SER A 64 13.58 -6.35 -10.25
CA SER A 64 14.73 -5.54 -10.64
C SER A 64 14.29 -4.15 -11.10
N GLU A 65 13.34 -4.11 -12.04
CA GLU A 65 12.71 -2.89 -12.53
C GLU A 65 11.56 -2.43 -11.63
N ALA A 66 11.70 -1.23 -11.07
CA ALA A 66 10.72 -0.68 -10.13
C ALA A 66 9.31 -0.57 -10.74
N GLN A 67 9.23 -0.21 -12.02
CA GLN A 67 7.96 0.02 -12.71
C GLN A 67 7.13 -1.26 -12.81
N ARG A 68 7.77 -2.43 -12.98
CA ARG A 68 7.09 -3.72 -12.97
C ARG A 68 6.47 -4.02 -11.61
N GLY A 69 7.18 -3.70 -10.52
CA GLY A 69 6.64 -3.81 -9.16
C GLY A 69 5.45 -2.89 -8.91
N TYR A 70 5.45 -1.68 -9.46
CA TYR A 70 4.29 -0.78 -9.36
C TYR A 70 3.09 -1.27 -10.19
N ALA A 71 3.34 -1.73 -11.41
CA ALA A 71 2.28 -2.29 -12.26
C ALA A 71 1.65 -3.56 -11.64
N TRP A 72 2.47 -4.39 -10.98
CA TRP A 72 2.00 -5.62 -10.33
C TRP A 72 0.92 -5.38 -9.29
N ILE A 73 0.94 -4.24 -8.58
CA ILE A 73 -0.07 -3.90 -7.56
C ILE A 73 -1.48 -3.86 -8.14
N LYS A 74 -1.63 -3.43 -9.39
CA LYS A 74 -2.92 -3.30 -10.10
C LYS A 74 -3.23 -4.47 -11.03
N ALA A 75 -2.28 -5.40 -11.21
CA ALA A 75 -2.47 -6.57 -12.06
C ALA A 75 -3.23 -7.67 -11.30
N GLY A 76 -4.15 -8.37 -11.99
CA GLY A 76 -4.83 -9.53 -11.44
C GLY A 76 -3.84 -10.62 -11.04
N ASN A 77 -4.08 -11.26 -9.90
CA ASN A 77 -3.17 -12.24 -9.32
C ASN A 77 -3.91 -13.52 -8.91
N ALA A 78 -3.43 -14.67 -9.38
CA ALA A 78 -3.99 -15.98 -9.05
C ALA A 78 -3.96 -16.29 -7.53
N ALA A 79 -2.95 -15.81 -6.81
CA ALA A 79 -2.87 -15.93 -5.34
C ALA A 79 -4.00 -15.19 -4.62
N PHE A 80 -4.66 -14.25 -5.29
CA PHE A 80 -5.81 -13.50 -4.81
C PHE A 80 -7.08 -13.82 -5.62
N ALA A 81 -7.18 -15.04 -6.16
CA ALA A 81 -8.34 -15.51 -6.93
C ALA A 81 -8.69 -14.60 -8.13
N GLY A 82 -7.67 -14.02 -8.77
CA GLY A 82 -7.81 -13.13 -9.93
C GLY A 82 -7.93 -11.65 -9.58
N ALA A 83 -8.19 -11.30 -8.32
CA ALA A 83 -8.16 -9.91 -7.86
C ALA A 83 -6.72 -9.36 -7.88
N SER A 84 -6.58 -8.04 -7.98
CA SER A 84 -5.28 -7.40 -7.82
C SER A 84 -4.89 -7.28 -6.35
N ALA A 85 -3.59 -7.06 -6.08
CA ALA A 85 -3.15 -6.77 -4.72
C ALA A 85 -3.80 -5.49 -4.17
N LEU A 86 -4.03 -4.49 -5.04
CA LEU A 86 -4.74 -3.28 -4.66
C LEU A 86 -6.18 -3.57 -4.25
N ASP A 87 -6.92 -4.39 -5.00
CA ASP A 87 -8.31 -4.74 -4.67
C ASP A 87 -8.39 -5.42 -3.29
N VAL A 88 -7.44 -6.29 -2.97
CA VAL A 88 -7.34 -6.90 -1.63
C VAL A 88 -7.15 -5.82 -0.58
N MET A 89 -6.15 -4.95 -0.72
CA MET A 89 -5.87 -3.91 0.27
C MET A 89 -7.01 -2.89 0.44
N LEU A 90 -7.80 -2.66 -0.62
CA LEU A 90 -8.96 -1.77 -0.60
C LEU A 90 -10.17 -2.37 0.14
N GLY A 91 -10.07 -3.59 0.67
CA GLY A 91 -10.98 -4.07 1.73
C GLY A 91 -11.01 -3.16 2.96
N GLY A 92 -9.93 -2.39 3.19
CA GLY A 92 -9.87 -1.30 4.16
C GLY A 92 -9.38 -1.71 5.55
N GLU A 93 -9.40 -3.01 5.87
CA GLU A 93 -8.88 -3.50 7.14
C GLU A 93 -7.35 -3.55 7.12
N LEU A 94 -6.72 -3.32 8.28
CA LEU A 94 -5.27 -3.45 8.41
C LEU A 94 -4.81 -4.87 8.02
N THR A 95 -5.63 -5.88 8.30
CA THR A 95 -5.37 -7.28 7.96
C THR A 95 -5.30 -7.53 6.46
N ASP A 96 -5.99 -6.74 5.64
CA ASP A 96 -5.93 -6.85 4.18
C ASP A 96 -4.58 -6.40 3.64
N ILE A 97 -4.05 -5.30 4.17
CA ILE A 97 -2.69 -4.82 3.86
C ILE A 97 -1.66 -5.86 4.34
N MET A 98 -1.85 -6.39 5.55
CA MET A 98 -0.95 -7.41 6.10
C MET A 98 -0.97 -8.71 5.29
N ARG A 99 -2.11 -9.08 4.69
CA ARG A 99 -2.23 -10.27 3.83
C ARG A 99 -1.33 -10.12 2.60
N VAL A 100 -1.39 -9.00 1.89
CA VAL A 100 -0.52 -8.73 0.74
C VAL A 100 0.94 -8.66 1.15
N ARG A 101 1.25 -8.00 2.27
CA ARG A 101 2.61 -7.91 2.81
C ARG A 101 3.20 -9.29 3.12
N ARG A 102 2.44 -10.17 3.79
CA ARG A 102 2.86 -11.53 4.13
C ARG A 102 3.09 -12.39 2.89
N TYR A 103 2.21 -12.28 1.91
CA TYR A 103 2.39 -12.96 0.62
C TYR A 103 3.73 -12.57 -0.03
N LEU A 104 4.01 -11.27 -0.16
CA LEU A 104 5.26 -10.80 -0.76
C LEU A 104 6.51 -11.15 0.09
N ASP A 105 6.37 -11.18 1.41
CA ASP A 105 7.44 -11.63 2.31
C ASP A 105 7.77 -13.13 2.13
N ALA A 106 6.76 -13.97 1.86
CA ALA A 106 6.96 -15.37 1.54
C ALA A 106 7.63 -15.55 0.17
N GLU A 107 7.15 -14.84 -0.86
CA GLU A 107 7.71 -14.91 -2.21
C GLU A 107 9.19 -14.52 -2.26
N ARG A 108 9.61 -13.49 -1.51
CA ARG A 108 11.03 -13.10 -1.46
C ARG A 108 11.91 -14.01 -0.61
N GLY A 109 11.32 -14.81 0.28
CA GLY A 109 12.05 -15.72 1.17
C GLY A 109 12.25 -17.12 0.59
N ALA A 110 11.61 -17.41 -0.54
CA ALA A 110 11.69 -18.68 -1.26
C ALA A 110 12.85 -18.76 -2.27
N TRP A 111 13.76 -17.79 -2.28
CA TRP A 111 14.92 -17.68 -3.19
C TRP A 111 16.22 -17.54 -2.41
#